data_AF-A0A4P8XUU3-F1
#
_entry.id   AF-A0A4P8XUU3-F1
#
_cell.length_a   1.000
_cell.length_b   1.000
_cell.length_c   1.000
_cell.angle_alpha   90.00
_cell.angle_beta   90.00
_cell.angle_gamma   90.00
#
_symmetry.space_group_name_H-M   'P 1'
#
loop_
_entity.id
_entity.type
_entity.pdbx_description
1 polymer ?
#
loop_
_entity_poly.entity_id
_entity_poly.type
_entity_poly.pdbx_seq_one_letter_code
_entity_poly.pdbx_strand_id
1 'polypeptide(L)'
;MYKLKTVENMVLNVLISNPDARDDDMRLYFYVCRDCISETHGEADLSFEEVMTNYKELGCPGFESVRRTRQKIQAILPELGCSPAARRRRNKGVVAYTNYALDREGN
;
A
#
# COMPACT_ATOMS: atom_id res chain seq x y z
N MET A 1 -25.95 9.66 5.94
CA MET A 1 -24.91 10.47 5.26
C MET A 1 -23.63 9.65 5.25
N TYR A 2 -23.38 8.89 4.16
CA TYR A 2 -22.11 8.15 4.03
C TYR A 2 -21.00 9.20 3.91
N LYS A 3 -20.15 9.31 4.95
CA LYS A 3 -18.91 10.07 4.81
C LYS A 3 -18.13 9.40 3.69
N LEU A 4 -17.88 10.12 2.59
CA LEU A 4 -16.93 9.68 1.56
C LEU A 4 -15.59 9.41 2.26
N LYS A 5 -15.28 8.13 2.50
CA LYS A 5 -13.96 7.76 3.00
C LYS A 5 -12.98 8.05 1.89
N THR A 6 -12.07 8.99 2.11
CA THR A 6 -10.96 9.21 1.21
C THR A 6 -9.97 8.06 1.36
N VAL A 7 -9.26 7.74 0.28
CA VAL A 7 -8.13 6.78 0.33
C VAL A 7 -7.13 7.18 1.43
N GLU A 8 -6.97 8.48 1.67
CA GLU A 8 -6.14 9.03 2.75
C GLU A 8 -6.57 8.54 4.14
N ASN A 9 -7.86 8.64 4.49
CA ASN A 9 -8.35 8.15 5.78
C ASN A 9 -8.26 6.62 5.90
N MET A 10 -8.55 5.89 4.81
CA MET A 10 -8.45 4.43 4.79
C MET A 10 -7.01 3.99 5.10
N VAL A 11 -6.04 4.56 4.38
CA VAL A 11 -4.61 4.23 4.56
C VAL A 11 -4.12 4.68 5.92
N LEU A 12 -4.49 5.87 6.39
CA LEU A 12 -4.10 6.37 7.70
C LEU A 12 -4.52 5.41 8.82
N ASN A 13 -5.78 4.97 8.81
CA ASN A 13 -6.30 4.04 9.81
C ASN A 13 -5.54 2.71 9.81
N VAL A 14 -5.25 2.16 8.63
CA VAL A 14 -4.48 0.91 8.54
C VAL A 14 -3.06 1.09 9.06
N LEU A 15 -2.38 2.20 8.76
CA LEU A 15 -1.02 2.47 9.24
C LEU A 15 -0.93 2.65 10.77
N ILE A 16 -1.99 3.20 11.37
CA ILE A 16 -2.11 3.34 12.83
C ILE A 16 -2.31 1.95 13.46
N SER A 17 -3.29 1.19 12.97
CA SER A 17 -3.72 -0.08 13.59
C SER A 17 -2.79 -1.26 13.29
N ASN A 18 -2.08 -1.25 12.16
CA ASN A 18 -1.25 -2.37 11.70
C ASN A 18 0.19 -1.89 11.41
N PRO A 19 1.09 -1.92 12.41
CA PRO A 19 2.47 -1.44 12.25
C PRO A 19 3.27 -2.17 11.16
N ASP A 20 2.97 -3.43 10.88
CA ASP A 20 3.63 -4.24 9.87
C ASP A 20 3.28 -3.80 8.43
N ALA A 21 2.13 -3.15 8.23
CA ALA A 21 1.74 -2.55 6.95
C ALA A 21 2.58 -1.31 6.57
N ARG A 22 3.31 -0.72 7.51
CA ARG A 22 4.13 0.48 7.25
C ARG A 22 5.26 0.19 6.26
N ASP A 23 5.78 -1.04 6.31
CA ASP A 23 6.96 -1.50 5.56
C ASP A 23 6.64 -2.26 4.27
N ASP A 24 5.40 -2.75 4.12
CA ASP A 24 5.00 -3.67 3.07
C ASP A 24 3.71 -3.19 2.38
N ASP A 25 3.83 -2.77 1.13
CA ASP A 25 2.71 -2.27 0.34
C ASP A 25 1.65 -3.36 0.07
N MET A 26 2.03 -4.63 0.00
CA MET A 26 1.08 -5.74 -0.19
C MET A 26 0.26 -5.99 1.08
N ARG A 27 0.88 -5.92 2.26
CA ARG A 27 0.14 -6.01 3.53
C ARG A 27 -0.78 -4.82 3.73
N LEU A 28 -0.30 -3.61 3.42
CA LEU A 28 -1.14 -2.42 3.45
C LEU A 28 -2.34 -2.57 2.51
N TYR A 29 -2.11 -3.00 1.28
CA TYR A 29 -3.18 -3.20 0.30
C TYR A 29 -4.18 -4.25 0.75
N PHE A 30 -3.70 -5.38 1.30
CA PHE A 30 -4.54 -6.42 1.87
C PHE A 30 -5.48 -5.87 2.96
N TYR A 31 -4.96 -5.14 3.95
CA TYR A 31 -5.80 -4.59 5.02
C TYR A 31 -6.80 -3.57 4.50
N VAL A 32 -6.39 -2.67 3.60
CA VAL A 32 -7.30 -1.70 2.98
C VAL A 32 -8.42 -2.41 2.21
N CYS A 33 -8.08 -3.39 1.37
CA CYS A 33 -9.07 -4.16 0.61
C CYS A 33 -10.00 -4.95 1.51
N ARG A 34 -9.47 -5.65 2.53
CA ARG A 34 -10.25 -6.41 3.50
C ARG A 34 -11.31 -5.52 4.16
N ASP A 35 -10.90 -4.35 4.65
CA ASP A 35 -11.81 -3.42 5.33
C ASP A 35 -12.85 -2.85 4.34
N CYS A 36 -12.47 -2.53 3.09
CA CYS A 36 -13.40 -2.10 2.03
C CYS A 36 -14.42 -3.19 1.64
N ILE A 37 -13.97 -4.42 1.47
CA ILE A 37 -14.81 -5.57 1.10
C ILE A 37 -15.77 -5.88 2.23
N SER A 38 -15.29 -5.90 3.48
CA SER A 38 -16.13 -6.12 4.65
C SER A 38 -17.25 -5.09 4.77
N GLU A 39 -16.99 -3.83 4.41
CA GLU A 39 -18.00 -2.78 4.41
C GLU A 39 -19.01 -2.88 3.27
N THR A 40 -18.59 -3.38 2.11
CA THR A 40 -19.43 -3.41 0.90
C THR A 40 -20.23 -4.72 0.78
N HIS A 41 -19.62 -5.84 1.15
CA HIS A 41 -20.12 -7.20 0.92
C HIS A 41 -20.21 -8.06 2.19
N GLY A 42 -19.77 -7.54 3.35
CA GLY A 42 -19.68 -8.35 4.58
C GLY A 42 -18.52 -9.34 4.54
N GLU A 43 -18.60 -10.41 5.33
CA GLU A 43 -17.64 -11.51 5.25
C GLU A 43 -17.82 -12.25 3.92
N ALA A 44 -16.82 -12.18 3.06
CA ALA A 44 -16.80 -12.80 1.75
C ALA A 44 -15.52 -13.62 1.57
N ASP A 45 -15.67 -14.88 1.16
CA ASP A 45 -14.56 -15.71 0.70
C ASP A 45 -14.33 -15.44 -0.79
N LEU A 46 -13.35 -14.58 -1.08
CA LEU A 46 -12.95 -14.22 -2.44
C LEU A 46 -11.57 -14.80 -2.74
N SER A 47 -11.41 -15.36 -3.93
CA SER A 47 -10.11 -15.76 -4.44
C SER A 47 -9.24 -14.53 -4.73
N PHE A 48 -7.92 -14.75 -4.78
CA PHE A 48 -6.99 -13.70 -5.18
C PHE A 48 -7.30 -13.13 -6.56
N GLU A 49 -7.70 -13.98 -7.51
CA GLU A 49 -8.06 -13.54 -8.87
C GLU A 49 -9.28 -12.60 -8.85
N GLU A 50 -10.33 -12.95 -8.10
CA GLU A 50 -11.53 -12.12 -7.97
C GLU A 50 -11.21 -10.75 -7.36
N VAL A 51 -10.39 -10.72 -6.32
CA VAL A 51 -9.96 -9.46 -5.69
C VAL A 51 -9.16 -8.62 -6.67
N MET A 52 -8.20 -9.21 -7.39
CA MET A 52 -7.29 -8.46 -8.26
C MET A 52 -7.96 -7.96 -9.54
N THR A 53 -8.95 -8.68 -10.06
CA THR A 53 -9.67 -8.32 -11.29
C THR A 53 -10.86 -7.38 -11.02
N ASN A 54 -11.56 -7.56 -9.90
CA ASN A 54 -12.81 -6.84 -9.61
C ASN A 54 -12.69 -5.83 -8.44
N TYR A 55 -11.46 -5.46 -8.03
CA TYR A 55 -11.22 -4.61 -6.87
C TYR A 55 -12.09 -3.33 -6.82
N LYS A 56 -12.39 -2.71 -7.96
CA LYS A 56 -13.22 -1.50 -8.02
C LYS A 56 -14.68 -1.77 -7.64
N GLU A 57 -15.23 -2.88 -8.12
CA GLU A 57 -16.60 -3.30 -7.82
C GLU A 57 -16.72 -3.72 -6.35
N LEU A 58 -15.65 -4.29 -5.82
CA LEU A 58 -15.46 -4.62 -4.40
C LEU A 58 -15.20 -3.39 -3.51
N GLY A 59 -15.29 -2.18 -4.04
CA GLY A 59 -15.12 -0.93 -3.29
C GLY A 59 -13.67 -0.61 -2.90
N CYS A 60 -12.69 -1.34 -3.42
CA CYS A 60 -11.28 -1.16 -3.11
C CYS A 60 -10.65 -0.04 -3.96
N PRO A 61 -9.73 0.76 -3.39
CA PRO A 61 -8.92 1.71 -4.15
C PRO A 61 -7.86 0.99 -5.00
N GLY A 62 -7.32 1.65 -6.02
CA GLY A 62 -6.21 1.11 -6.80
C GLY A 62 -4.92 1.00 -5.97
N PHE A 63 -4.14 -0.06 -6.20
CA PHE A 63 -2.88 -0.33 -5.49
C PHE A 63 -1.94 0.88 -5.45
N GLU A 64 -1.72 1.50 -6.60
CA GLU A 64 -0.81 2.65 -6.72
C GLU A 64 -1.31 3.88 -5.96
N SER A 65 -2.64 4.07 -5.87
CA SER A 65 -3.26 5.14 -5.08
C SER A 65 -3.01 4.91 -3.58
N VAL A 66 -3.13 3.67 -3.11
CA VAL A 66 -2.79 3.29 -1.72
C VAL A 66 -1.31 3.55 -1.43
N ARG A 67 -0.43 3.10 -2.33
CA ARG A 67 1.03 3.27 -2.20
C ARG A 67 1.45 4.74 -2.12
N ARG A 68 0.94 5.60 -3.02
CA ARG A 68 1.23 7.04 -3.02
C ARG A 68 0.69 7.74 -1.78
N THR A 69 -0.51 7.36 -1.37
CA THR A 69 -1.12 7.87 -0.14
C THR A 69 -0.28 7.53 1.09
N ARG A 70 0.23 6.30 1.19
CA ARG A 70 1.16 5.92 2.27
C ARG A 70 2.39 6.82 2.28
N GLN A 71 3.01 7.06 1.12
CA GLN A 71 4.18 7.94 1.02
C GLN A 71 3.88 9.37 1.48
N LYS A 72 2.73 9.92 1.09
CA LYS A 72 2.26 11.24 1.52
C LYS A 72 2.06 11.29 3.04
N ILE A 73 1.36 10.31 3.60
CA ILE A 73 1.10 10.22 5.05
C ILE A 73 2.41 10.11 5.82
N GLN A 74 3.32 9.21 5.43
CA GLN A 74 4.59 9.00 6.12
C GLN A 74 5.54 10.20 6.00
N ALA A 75 5.39 11.06 4.99
CA ALA A 75 6.12 12.30 4.88
C ALA A 75 5.62 13.36 5.88
N ILE A 76 4.31 13.38 6.17
CA ILE A 76 3.67 14.32 7.10
C ILE A 76 3.76 13.81 8.55
N LEU A 77 3.68 12.49 8.74
CA LEU A 77 3.64 11.78 10.03
C LEU A 77 4.79 10.76 10.10
N PRO A 78 6.03 11.20 10.41
CA PRO A 78 7.21 10.33 10.45
C PRO A 78 7.11 9.15 11.42
N GLU A 79 6.27 9.25 12.47
CA GLU A 79 6.00 8.19 13.44
C GLU A 79 5.29 6.97 12.82
N LEU A 80 4.60 7.17 11.70
CA LEU A 80 4.00 6.11 10.89
C LEU A 80 4.95 5.62 9.78
N GLY A 81 6.18 6.14 9.74
CA GLY A 81 7.20 5.83 8.76
C GLY A 81 7.67 4.37 8.76
N CYS A 82 8.36 3.99 7.70
CA CYS A 82 8.99 2.68 7.61
C CYS A 82 10.09 2.47 8.64
N SER A 83 10.30 1.21 9.02
CA SER A 83 11.44 0.83 9.85
C SER A 83 12.77 1.19 9.18
N PRO A 84 13.81 1.53 9.97
CA PRO A 84 15.14 1.81 9.42
C PRO A 84 15.69 0.65 8.58
N ALA A 85 15.37 -0.60 8.93
CA ALA A 85 15.78 -1.78 8.18
C ALA A 85 15.12 -1.81 6.79
N ALA A 86 13.81 -1.57 6.70
CA ALA A 86 13.10 -1.50 5.42
C ALA A 86 13.64 -0.37 4.54
N ARG A 87 13.90 0.81 5.11
CA ARG A 87 14.52 1.94 4.39
C ARG A 87 15.89 1.56 3.80
N ARG A 88 16.75 0.91 4.58
CA ARG A 88 18.05 0.42 4.10
C ARG A 88 17.92 -0.61 2.98
N ARG A 89 17.00 -1.58 3.09
CA ARG A 89 16.74 -2.57 2.03
C ARG A 89 16.31 -1.90 0.73
N ARG A 90 15.37 -0.94 0.80
CA ARG A 90 14.91 -0.18 -0.38
C ARG A 90 16.05 0.59 -1.04
N ASN A 91 16.89 1.27 -0.24
CA ASN A 91 18.04 2.00 -0.78
C ASN A 91 19.03 1.09 -1.51
N LYS A 92 19.31 -0.11 -0.97
CA LYS A 92 20.15 -1.10 -1.65
C LYS A 92 19.55 -1.52 -3.01
N GLY A 93 18.23 -1.70 -3.08
CA GLY A 93 17.53 -2.01 -4.32
C GLY A 93 17.65 -0.90 -5.36
N VAL A 94 17.51 0.37 -4.93
CA VAL A 94 17.73 1.54 -5.80
C VAL A 94 19.15 1.55 -6.36
N VAL A 95 20.17 1.41 -5.51
CA VAL A 95 21.57 1.36 -5.94
C VAL A 95 21.82 0.23 -6.95
N ALA A 96 21.32 -0.97 -6.67
CA ALA A 96 21.47 -2.11 -7.58
C ALA A 96 20.84 -1.85 -8.95
N TYR A 97 19.64 -1.27 -8.98
CA TYR A 97 18.96 -0.94 -10.24
C TYR A 97 19.64 0.22 -10.99
N THR A 98 20.11 1.24 -10.27
CA THR A 98 20.88 2.34 -10.85
C THR A 98 22.15 1.83 -11.51
N ASN A 99 22.92 0.96 -10.84
CA ASN A 99 24.13 0.37 -11.42
C ASN A 99 23.81 -0.43 -12.69
N TYR A 100 22.80 -1.29 -12.64
CA TYR A 100 22.36 -2.05 -13.82
C TYR A 100 21.95 -1.17 -15.01
N ALA A 101 21.28 -0.04 -14.76
CA ALA A 101 20.88 0.89 -15.81
C ALA A 101 22.10 1.58 -16.44
N LEU A 102 23.07 2.01 -15.63
CA LEU A 102 24.31 2.65 -16.08
C LEU A 102 25.21 1.68 -16.85
N ASP A 103 25.28 0.41 -16.42
CA ASP A 103 26.07 -0.63 -17.10
C ASP A 103 25.54 -0.95 -18.51
N ARG A 104 24.25 -0.68 -18.79
CA ARG A 104 23.66 -0.86 -20.12
C ARG A 104 23.87 0.31 -21.08
N GLU A 105 24.26 1.49 -20.58
CA GLU A 105 24.59 2.64 -21.43
C GLU A 105 26.05 2.60 -21.93
N GLY A 106 26.86 1.65 -21.45
CA GLY A 106 28.28 1.48 -21.79
C GLY A 106 28.62 0.31 -22.72
N ASN A 107 27.64 -0.31 -23.39
CA ASN A 107 27.84 -1.45 -24.29
C ASN A 107 27.21 -1.20 -25.67
#